data_AF-A0A3C0QY34-F1
#
_entry.id   AF-A0A3C0QY34-F1
#
_cell.length_a   1.000
_cell.length_b   1.000
_cell.length_c   1.000
_cell.angle_alpha   90.00
_cell.angle_beta   90.00
_cell.angle_gamma   90.00
#
_symmetry.space_group_name_H-M   'P 1'
#
loop_
_entity.id
_entity.type
_entity.pdbx_description
1 polymer ?
#
loop_
_entity_poly.entity_id
_entity_poly.type
_entity_poly.pdbx_seq_one_letter_code
_entity_poly.pdbx_strand_id
1 'polypeptide(L)'
;MDLSQLKKDRKILNRTHYLQKELHKGYTDKILYINVGTAEIKEKVVEPLMKEKFAGGKGYGLKLLWDATQPNTRWNDPDNEIIISSGPIGGITQYSGAGKSLLVSISPQTDSIMDSNVGGFFGPFLKFSGFDALELQGKAEKDIIIYIDAVSNTIEIFEDPGLSVDSHILVDELTEMFAENEKDFRNIGIVSTGAAAEHSLIGMINFSFYDVKRKKVRLKQAGRGGLGTVMRDKKIKAIVSRVKGVTGNLNNVVDLEAIQERGRRFNREMRELDDKQCQMRKKGTANIVNVMNDYDLLPTHNFKYGSHPDGGKIHSNIFRDKYFTQNIPDGCWIGCNMSCCKGVDDFVLKTGPYKGQPVLVDGPEYENAAGLGSNLGVFDPEYIIEANFYCDTYGICTITWGTIVAFIMECYENGILNKDRTGGLDLSFGSQADSLELLHQLARGEGFGVIAGLGVRKMKEMFIAKGWGDAQFITDIAMENKGLEYSQYVSKESLAQQGGYAMTNKGPQHDEAWLIFMDMVNNQIPTFDDKAEALHYFPMFR
;
A
#
# COMPACT_ATOMS: atom_id res chain seq x y z
N MET A 1 -25.76 -9.37 9.34
CA MET A 1 -26.21 -8.00 9.04
C MET A 1 -26.94 -8.05 7.69
N ASP A 2 -28.14 -7.46 7.55
CA ASP A 2 -28.84 -7.42 6.25
C ASP A 2 -28.34 -6.22 5.43
N LEU A 3 -27.34 -6.47 4.57
CA LEU A 3 -26.73 -5.45 3.73
C LEU A 3 -27.71 -4.82 2.74
N SER A 4 -28.74 -5.56 2.31
CA SER A 4 -29.76 -5.03 1.39
C SER A 4 -30.65 -4.01 2.09
N GLN A 5 -31.00 -4.27 3.34
CA GLN A 5 -31.76 -3.31 4.16
C GLN A 5 -30.91 -2.08 4.49
N LEU A 6 -29.66 -2.27 4.93
CA LEU A 6 -28.75 -1.15 5.18
C LEU A 6 -28.52 -0.28 3.95
N LYS A 7 -28.42 -0.89 2.77
CA LYS A 7 -28.34 -0.14 1.51
C LYS A 7 -29.56 0.73 1.35
N LYS A 8 -30.78 0.18 1.47
CA LYS A 8 -32.03 0.93 1.27
C LYS A 8 -32.19 2.08 2.27
N ASP A 9 -31.79 1.87 3.52
CA ASP A 9 -32.01 2.82 4.62
C ASP A 9 -30.87 3.82 4.80
N ARG A 10 -29.79 3.72 4.00
CA ARG A 10 -28.62 4.60 4.11
C ARG A 10 -29.01 6.07 3.98
N LYS A 11 -28.47 6.89 4.88
CA LYS A 11 -28.72 8.34 4.87
C LYS A 11 -27.81 9.02 3.84
N ILE A 12 -28.38 9.35 2.70
CA ILE A 12 -27.70 10.08 1.62
C ILE A 12 -27.52 11.56 2.02
N LEU A 13 -26.28 12.03 1.98
CA LEU A 13 -25.90 13.42 2.20
C LEU A 13 -25.95 14.22 0.90
N ASN A 14 -25.49 13.62 -0.21
CA ASN A 14 -25.63 14.16 -1.56
C ASN A 14 -25.72 13.03 -2.59
N ARG A 15 -26.48 13.25 -3.66
CA ARG A 15 -26.53 12.41 -4.85
C ARG A 15 -26.51 13.32 -6.08
N THR A 16 -25.53 13.11 -6.95
CA THR A 16 -25.40 13.85 -8.21
C THR A 16 -25.41 12.88 -9.38
N HIS A 17 -26.18 13.22 -10.42
CA HIS A 17 -26.04 12.59 -11.73
C HIS A 17 -24.94 13.29 -12.52
N TYR A 18 -24.14 12.52 -13.23
CA TYR A 18 -23.02 13.06 -13.99
C TYR A 18 -23.03 12.54 -15.43
N LEU A 19 -22.39 13.27 -16.34
CA LEU A 19 -22.24 12.80 -17.73
C LEU A 19 -20.92 12.06 -17.86
N GLN A 20 -21.00 10.73 -17.94
CA GLN A 20 -19.85 9.89 -18.22
C GLN A 20 -19.21 10.31 -19.55
N LYS A 21 -17.93 10.66 -19.50
CA LYS A 21 -17.13 10.98 -20.69
C LYS A 21 -16.40 9.73 -21.14
N GLU A 22 -16.53 9.39 -22.42
CA GLU A 22 -15.75 8.30 -23.00
C GLU A 22 -14.26 8.63 -22.96
N LEU A 23 -13.45 7.60 -22.71
CA LEU A 23 -12.00 7.73 -22.82
C LEU A 23 -11.63 8.00 -24.27
N HIS A 24 -10.61 8.82 -24.47
CA HIS A 24 -9.97 9.05 -25.75
C HIS A 24 -8.46 9.08 -25.56
N LYS A 25 -7.77 8.14 -26.19
CA LYS A 25 -6.31 7.95 -26.05
C LYS A 25 -5.88 7.79 -24.59
N GLY A 26 -6.71 7.12 -23.79
CA GLY A 26 -6.46 6.86 -22.37
C GLY A 26 -6.82 7.99 -21.40
N TYR A 27 -7.45 9.08 -21.87
CA TYR A 27 -7.87 10.21 -21.04
C TYR A 27 -9.36 10.47 -21.11
N THR A 28 -9.91 10.96 -20.00
CA THR A 28 -11.26 11.51 -19.90
C THR A 28 -11.23 13.04 -19.86
N ASP A 29 -10.07 13.65 -19.60
CA ASP A 29 -9.88 15.08 -19.36
C ASP A 29 -10.83 15.67 -18.30
N LYS A 30 -11.28 14.84 -17.36
CA LYS A 30 -12.13 15.24 -16.23
C LYS A 30 -11.51 14.80 -14.92
N ILE A 31 -11.67 15.64 -13.90
CA ILE A 31 -11.33 15.33 -12.52
C ILE A 31 -12.61 15.36 -11.71
N LEU A 32 -12.82 14.35 -10.87
CA LEU A 32 -13.89 14.35 -9.88
C LEU A 32 -13.38 15.02 -8.61
N TYR A 33 -14.01 16.13 -8.22
CA TYR A 33 -13.73 16.79 -6.95
C TYR A 33 -14.88 16.54 -5.98
N ILE A 34 -14.55 16.10 -4.76
CA ILE A 34 -15.52 15.92 -3.68
C ILE A 34 -15.00 16.64 -2.43
N ASN A 35 -15.81 17.56 -1.92
CA ASN A 35 -15.60 18.12 -0.58
C ASN A 35 -16.45 17.34 0.43
N VAL A 36 -15.81 16.53 1.27
CA VAL A 36 -16.52 15.67 2.23
C VAL A 36 -17.10 16.43 3.42
N GLY A 37 -16.63 17.65 3.68
CA GLY A 37 -17.20 18.50 4.74
C GLY A 37 -18.50 19.18 4.35
N THR A 38 -18.64 19.58 3.09
CA THR A 38 -19.87 20.19 2.55
C THR A 38 -20.75 19.21 1.77
N ALA A 39 -20.27 17.98 1.57
CA ALA A 39 -20.81 16.98 0.65
C ALA A 39 -20.93 17.48 -0.80
N GLU A 40 -20.15 18.49 -1.21
CA GLU A 40 -20.17 19.03 -2.56
C GLU A 40 -19.48 18.07 -3.55
N ILE A 41 -20.07 17.90 -4.73
CA ILE A 41 -19.54 17.09 -5.84
C ILE A 41 -19.42 17.99 -7.06
N LYS A 42 -18.22 18.10 -7.65
CA LYS A 42 -17.94 18.90 -8.85
C LYS A 42 -17.12 18.10 -9.85
N GLU A 43 -17.31 18.44 -11.12
CA GLU A 43 -16.40 18.05 -12.20
C GLU A 43 -15.47 19.23 -12.49
N LYS A 44 -14.15 18.97 -12.52
CA LYS A 44 -13.16 19.93 -13.04
C LYS A 44 -12.63 19.44 -14.39
N VAL A 45 -12.22 20.38 -15.24
CA VAL A 45 -11.58 20.06 -16.53
C VAL A 45 -10.09 19.85 -16.31
N VAL A 46 -9.52 18.85 -16.98
CA VAL A 46 -8.06 18.74 -17.11
C VAL A 46 -7.60 19.67 -18.21
N GLU A 47 -6.93 20.76 -17.84
CA GLU A 47 -6.38 21.71 -18.80
C GLU A 47 -5.32 21.07 -19.71
N PRO A 48 -5.22 21.44 -21.01
CA PRO A 48 -4.26 20.85 -21.93
C PRO A 48 -2.81 20.90 -21.42
N LEU A 49 -2.42 21.99 -20.74
CA LEU A 49 -1.09 22.14 -20.17
C LEU A 49 -0.82 21.13 -19.05
N MET A 50 -1.83 20.82 -18.22
CA MET A 50 -1.70 19.82 -17.16
C MET A 50 -1.41 18.45 -17.76
N LYS A 51 -2.13 18.08 -18.82
CA LYS A 51 -1.92 16.84 -19.57
C LYS A 51 -0.55 16.78 -20.23
N GLU A 52 -0.11 17.85 -20.87
CA GLU A 52 1.21 17.92 -21.53
C GLU A 52 2.37 17.77 -20.54
N LYS A 53 2.31 18.48 -19.40
CA LYS A 53 3.44 18.53 -18.44
C LYS A 53 3.47 17.38 -17.46
N PHE A 54 2.31 16.88 -17.04
CA PHE A 54 2.22 15.94 -15.92
C PHE A 54 1.74 14.54 -16.30
N ALA A 55 1.21 14.35 -17.52
CA ALA A 55 0.76 13.08 -18.11
C ALA A 55 -0.35 12.29 -17.37
N GLY A 56 -0.41 12.29 -16.03
CA GLY A 56 -1.33 11.49 -15.22
C GLY A 56 -0.65 10.95 -13.96
N GLY A 57 -1.35 10.12 -13.18
CA GLY A 57 -0.76 9.42 -12.03
C GLY A 57 -0.10 10.38 -11.02
N LYS A 58 1.20 10.16 -10.72
CA LYS A 58 1.98 10.98 -9.75
C LYS A 58 1.97 12.45 -10.14
N GLY A 59 2.13 12.77 -11.43
CA GLY A 59 2.18 14.14 -11.90
C GLY A 59 0.87 14.89 -11.64
N TYR A 60 -0.29 14.26 -11.90
CA TYR A 60 -1.59 14.85 -11.58
C TYR A 60 -1.77 14.99 -10.08
N GLY A 61 -1.44 13.95 -9.30
CA GLY A 61 -1.52 13.99 -7.84
C GLY A 61 -0.72 15.14 -7.24
N LEU A 62 0.53 15.33 -7.67
CA LEU A 62 1.38 16.41 -7.18
C LEU A 62 0.88 17.80 -7.59
N LYS A 63 0.42 17.97 -8.84
CA LYS A 63 -0.09 19.27 -9.30
C LYS A 63 -1.37 19.67 -8.59
N LEU A 64 -2.29 18.72 -8.37
CA LEU A 64 -3.55 18.99 -7.67
C LEU A 64 -3.29 19.28 -6.18
N LEU A 65 -2.42 18.52 -5.52
CA LEU A 65 -2.03 18.81 -4.15
C LEU A 65 -1.38 20.20 -4.03
N TRP A 66 -0.53 20.58 -4.99
CA TRP A 66 0.08 21.91 -5.03
C TRP A 66 -0.97 23.03 -5.12
N ASP A 67 -2.03 22.84 -5.91
CA ASP A 67 -3.10 23.84 -6.06
C ASP A 67 -4.00 23.93 -4.83
N ALA A 68 -4.19 22.80 -4.13
CA ALA A 68 -5.06 22.72 -2.96
C ALA A 68 -4.40 23.25 -1.67
N THR A 69 -3.07 23.29 -1.60
CA THR A 69 -2.34 23.51 -0.35
C THR A 69 -1.59 24.85 -0.32
N GLN A 70 -1.25 25.28 0.90
CA GLN A 70 -0.41 26.43 1.21
C GLN A 70 0.87 25.95 1.92
N PRO A 71 1.93 26.78 1.99
CA PRO A 71 3.20 26.37 2.63
C PRO A 71 3.09 25.91 4.09
N ASN A 72 2.03 26.29 4.79
CA ASN A 72 1.77 25.93 6.18
C ASN A 72 0.66 24.88 6.36
N THR A 73 0.07 24.36 5.28
CA THR A 73 -0.94 23.30 5.34
C THR A 73 -0.37 22.06 6.00
N ARG A 74 -1.09 21.51 6.98
CA ARG A 74 -0.75 20.29 7.70
C ARG A 74 -1.55 19.11 7.20
N TRP A 75 -1.08 17.90 7.50
CA TRP A 75 -1.71 16.66 7.06
C TRP A 75 -3.18 16.52 7.49
N ASN A 76 -3.55 17.11 8.64
CA ASN A 76 -4.90 17.08 9.21
C ASN A 76 -5.68 18.38 8.96
N ASP A 77 -5.24 19.25 8.07
CA ASP A 77 -6.06 20.40 7.69
C ASP A 77 -7.17 19.97 6.71
N PRO A 78 -8.34 20.63 6.71
CA PRO A 78 -9.39 20.34 5.73
C PRO A 78 -8.90 20.55 4.28
N ASP A 79 -7.97 21.48 4.07
CA ASP A 79 -7.41 21.82 2.76
C ASP A 79 -6.43 20.78 2.20
N ASN A 80 -5.79 19.96 3.06
CA ASN A 80 -4.97 18.85 2.60
C ASN A 80 -5.85 17.85 1.85
N GLU A 81 -5.55 17.57 0.60
CA GLU A 81 -6.35 16.65 -0.22
C GLU A 81 -5.78 15.24 -0.22
N ILE A 82 -6.67 14.26 -0.39
CA ILE A 82 -6.28 12.92 -0.86
C ILE A 82 -6.59 12.87 -2.34
N ILE A 83 -5.56 12.71 -3.17
CA ILE A 83 -5.71 12.59 -4.62
C ILE A 83 -5.42 11.16 -5.07
N ILE A 84 -6.35 10.57 -5.84
CA ILE A 84 -6.16 9.29 -6.52
C ILE A 84 -6.14 9.54 -8.01
N SER A 85 -5.05 9.17 -8.69
CA SER A 85 -4.96 9.26 -10.15
C SER A 85 -4.33 8.02 -10.77
N SER A 86 -4.88 7.61 -11.90
CA SER A 86 -4.30 6.58 -12.75
C SER A 86 -3.64 7.24 -13.97
N GLY A 87 -2.57 6.64 -14.48
CA GLY A 87 -1.93 7.09 -15.72
C GLY A 87 -2.78 6.82 -16.97
N PRO A 88 -2.40 7.37 -18.14
CA PRO A 88 -3.11 7.18 -19.40
C PRO A 88 -3.18 5.71 -19.84
N ILE A 89 -2.11 4.94 -19.59
CA ILE A 89 -2.07 3.50 -19.86
C ILE A 89 -2.85 2.66 -18.85
N GLY A 90 -3.33 3.29 -17.77
CA GLY A 90 -4.10 2.63 -16.72
C GLY A 90 -5.41 2.04 -17.25
N GLY A 91 -5.66 0.78 -16.95
CA GLY A 91 -6.82 0.01 -17.39
C GLY A 91 -6.64 -0.79 -18.67
N ILE A 92 -5.50 -0.70 -19.37
CA ILE A 92 -5.20 -1.55 -20.54
C ILE A 92 -5.15 -3.01 -20.10
N THR A 93 -5.79 -3.92 -20.85
CA THR A 93 -5.87 -5.36 -20.50
C THR A 93 -4.87 -6.23 -21.25
N GLN A 94 -4.25 -5.72 -22.32
CA GLN A 94 -3.31 -6.47 -23.16
C GLN A 94 -1.88 -6.49 -22.59
N TYR A 95 -1.58 -5.55 -21.68
CA TYR A 95 -0.25 -5.31 -21.15
C TYR A 95 -0.20 -5.51 -19.64
N SER A 96 0.90 -6.08 -19.14
CA SER A 96 1.07 -6.34 -17.70
C SER A 96 1.44 -5.06 -16.95
N GLY A 97 0.94 -4.92 -15.72
CA GLY A 97 1.25 -3.75 -14.87
C GLY A 97 0.40 -2.51 -15.15
N ALA A 98 -0.66 -2.63 -15.96
CA ALA A 98 -1.52 -1.50 -16.32
C ALA A 98 -2.67 -1.20 -15.32
N GLY A 99 -2.74 -1.84 -14.16
CA GLY A 99 -3.75 -1.53 -13.13
C GLY A 99 -3.23 -0.66 -11.99
N LYS A 100 -2.24 0.20 -12.26
CA LYS A 100 -1.60 1.02 -11.23
C LYS A 100 -2.29 2.35 -11.03
N SER A 101 -2.37 2.76 -9.77
CA SER A 101 -2.88 4.06 -9.32
C SER A 101 -1.86 4.71 -8.39
N LEU A 102 -1.83 6.04 -8.37
CA LEU A 102 -1.07 6.83 -7.41
C LEU A 102 -2.04 7.49 -6.45
N LEU A 103 -1.67 7.45 -5.17
CA LEU A 103 -2.32 8.13 -4.08
C LEU A 103 -1.37 9.21 -3.55
N VAL A 104 -1.81 10.47 -3.48
CA VAL A 104 -0.97 11.62 -3.08
C VAL A 104 -1.67 12.46 -2.02
N SER A 105 -0.93 12.87 -0.99
CA SER A 105 -1.36 13.79 0.07
C SER A 105 -0.17 14.28 0.90
N ILE A 106 -0.38 15.18 1.87
CA ILE A 106 0.59 15.48 2.93
C ILE A 106 0.52 14.38 4.00
N SER A 107 1.67 13.79 4.33
CA SER A 107 1.79 12.66 5.26
C SER A 107 1.76 13.09 6.72
N PRO A 108 1.00 12.39 7.59
CA PRO A 108 1.08 12.54 9.06
C PRO A 108 2.40 12.05 9.66
N GLN A 109 3.13 11.20 8.95
CA GLN A 109 4.36 10.61 9.43
C GLN A 109 5.58 11.52 9.17
N THR A 110 5.61 12.16 7.99
CA THR A 110 6.76 12.97 7.55
C THR A 110 6.50 14.47 7.58
N ASP A 111 5.26 14.91 7.75
CA ASP A 111 4.81 16.30 7.56
C ASP A 111 5.16 16.85 6.17
N SER A 112 5.36 15.97 5.19
CA SER A 112 5.76 16.27 3.81
C SER A 112 4.87 15.53 2.81
N ILE A 113 5.01 15.87 1.54
CA ILE A 113 4.29 15.23 0.45
C ILE A 113 4.66 13.74 0.39
N MET A 114 3.64 12.89 0.24
CA MET A 114 3.78 11.46 0.06
C MET A 114 3.02 11.03 -1.19
N ASP A 115 3.67 10.20 -2.00
CA ASP A 115 3.01 9.43 -3.05
C ASP A 115 3.17 7.93 -2.79
N SER A 116 2.07 7.20 -2.96
CA SER A 116 2.06 5.74 -2.87
C SER A 116 1.46 5.12 -4.12
N ASN A 117 2.19 4.17 -4.71
CA ASN A 117 1.74 3.38 -5.85
C ASN A 117 0.99 2.14 -5.37
N VAL A 118 -0.12 1.81 -6.03
CA VAL A 118 -0.93 0.63 -5.69
C VAL A 118 -1.52 -0.01 -6.93
N GLY A 119 -1.68 -1.33 -6.91
CA GLY A 119 -2.43 -2.09 -7.92
C GLY A 119 -3.92 -2.12 -7.62
N GLY A 120 -4.64 -3.11 -8.15
CA GLY A 120 -6.06 -3.27 -7.91
C GLY A 120 -6.92 -2.54 -8.94
N PHE A 121 -8.23 -2.53 -8.70
CA PHE A 121 -9.19 -2.23 -9.77
C PHE A 121 -9.74 -0.80 -9.69
N PHE A 122 -9.65 -0.13 -8.53
CA PHE A 122 -10.27 1.18 -8.33
C PHE A 122 -9.79 2.26 -9.30
N GLY A 123 -8.48 2.44 -9.51
CA GLY A 123 -7.99 3.47 -10.44
C GLY A 123 -8.46 3.28 -11.89
N PRO A 124 -8.31 2.07 -12.47
CA PRO A 124 -8.93 1.76 -13.76
C PRO A 124 -10.45 1.99 -13.77
N PHE A 125 -11.16 1.63 -12.71
CA PHE A 125 -12.63 1.79 -12.64
C PHE A 125 -13.06 3.25 -12.51
N LEU A 126 -12.29 4.08 -11.81
CA LEU A 126 -12.49 5.53 -11.78
C LEU A 126 -12.35 6.12 -13.18
N LYS A 127 -11.33 5.70 -13.94
CA LYS A 127 -11.16 6.07 -15.35
C LYS A 127 -12.33 5.64 -16.22
N PHE A 128 -12.75 4.38 -16.10
CA PHE A 128 -13.92 3.88 -16.83
C PHE A 128 -15.22 4.53 -16.38
N SER A 129 -15.27 5.08 -15.16
CA SER A 129 -16.37 5.90 -14.67
C SER A 129 -16.35 7.31 -15.25
N GLY A 130 -15.29 7.73 -15.97
CA GLY A 130 -15.21 8.99 -16.68
C GLY A 130 -14.30 10.05 -16.05
N PHE A 131 -13.37 9.66 -15.16
CA PHE A 131 -12.48 10.60 -14.45
C PHE A 131 -11.01 10.15 -14.46
N ASP A 132 -10.08 11.06 -14.75
CA ASP A 132 -8.63 10.81 -14.75
C ASP A 132 -8.02 10.91 -13.34
N ALA A 133 -8.68 11.64 -12.45
CA ALA A 133 -8.32 11.76 -11.05
C ALA A 133 -9.55 12.01 -10.16
N LEU A 134 -9.39 11.71 -8.87
CA LEU A 134 -10.32 12.01 -7.78
C LEU A 134 -9.59 12.88 -6.75
N GLU A 135 -10.14 14.03 -6.41
CA GLU A 135 -9.71 14.93 -5.33
C GLU A 135 -10.70 14.86 -4.17
N LEU A 136 -10.20 14.61 -2.95
CA LEU A 136 -11.00 14.57 -1.74
C LEU A 136 -10.52 15.64 -0.75
N GLN A 137 -11.34 16.66 -0.53
CA GLN A 137 -11.06 17.79 0.36
C GLN A 137 -12.07 17.86 1.52
N GLY A 138 -11.76 18.63 2.56
CA GLY A 138 -12.64 18.85 3.71
C GLY A 138 -12.57 17.72 4.73
N LYS A 139 -13.48 17.73 5.70
CA LYS A 139 -13.68 16.70 6.72
C LYS A 139 -15.16 16.53 7.01
N ALA A 140 -15.67 15.30 6.91
CA ALA A 140 -17.06 15.04 7.27
C ALA A 140 -17.24 15.04 8.81
N GLU A 141 -18.45 15.34 9.27
CA GLU A 141 -18.79 15.30 10.71
C GLU A 141 -18.92 13.87 11.25
N LYS A 142 -19.25 12.92 10.38
CA LYS A 142 -19.42 11.50 10.68
C LYS A 142 -18.73 10.66 9.61
N ASP A 143 -18.57 9.37 9.89
CA ASP A 143 -18.08 8.44 8.89
C ASP A 143 -19.01 8.38 7.68
N ILE A 144 -18.41 8.51 6.50
CA ILE A 144 -19.11 8.49 5.21
C ILE A 144 -18.52 7.48 4.25
N ILE A 145 -19.32 7.06 3.29
CA ILE A 145 -18.91 6.27 2.14
C ILE A 145 -19.25 7.05 0.87
N ILE A 146 -18.30 7.04 -0.07
CA ILE A 146 -18.47 7.64 -1.40
C ILE A 146 -18.70 6.50 -2.39
N TYR A 147 -19.77 6.56 -3.16
CA TYR A 147 -20.11 5.56 -4.17
C TYR A 147 -20.22 6.20 -5.56
N ILE A 148 -19.39 5.73 -6.49
CA ILE A 148 -19.32 6.15 -7.89
C ILE A 148 -19.87 5.00 -8.74
N ASP A 149 -21.07 5.19 -9.30
CA ASP A 149 -21.74 4.17 -10.12
C ASP A 149 -21.82 4.59 -11.59
N ALA A 150 -20.93 4.04 -12.41
CA ALA A 150 -20.93 4.26 -13.85
C ALA A 150 -22.03 3.48 -14.60
N VAL A 151 -22.79 2.62 -13.91
CA VAL A 151 -23.94 1.93 -14.52
C VAL A 151 -25.16 2.84 -14.52
N SER A 152 -25.40 3.56 -13.42
CA SER A 152 -26.50 4.53 -13.28
C SER A 152 -26.08 5.99 -13.51
N ASN A 153 -24.79 6.25 -13.73
CA ASN A 153 -24.19 7.58 -13.83
C ASN A 153 -24.52 8.45 -12.61
N THR A 154 -24.36 7.88 -11.41
CA THR A 154 -24.58 8.57 -10.14
C THR A 154 -23.34 8.56 -9.28
N ILE A 155 -23.18 9.62 -8.50
CA ILE A 155 -22.22 9.71 -7.40
C ILE A 155 -23.01 10.01 -6.13
N GLU A 156 -22.78 9.22 -5.09
CA GLU A 156 -23.42 9.36 -3.79
C GLU A 156 -22.39 9.54 -2.68
N ILE A 157 -22.74 10.38 -1.72
CA ILE A 157 -22.07 10.48 -0.43
C ILE A 157 -23.14 10.16 0.62
N PHE A 158 -22.89 9.18 1.49
CA PHE A 158 -23.84 8.78 2.52
C PHE A 158 -23.14 8.46 3.84
N GLU A 159 -23.84 8.65 4.97
CA GLU A 159 -23.33 8.27 6.29
C GLU A 159 -23.15 6.75 6.38
N ASP A 160 -22.05 6.28 6.97
CA ASP A 160 -21.78 4.86 7.21
C ASP A 160 -22.95 4.24 7.99
N PRO A 161 -23.65 3.23 7.44
CA PRO A 161 -24.80 2.60 8.08
C PRO A 161 -24.39 1.61 9.19
N GLY A 162 -23.12 1.59 9.59
CA GLY A 162 -22.58 0.71 10.63
C GLY A 162 -21.82 -0.50 10.08
N LEU A 163 -21.14 -0.32 8.95
CA LEU A 163 -20.30 -1.36 8.35
C LEU A 163 -19.02 -1.60 9.16
N SER A 164 -18.43 -2.77 8.96
CA SER A 164 -17.20 -3.19 9.62
C SER A 164 -16.06 -2.20 9.38
N VAL A 165 -15.18 -2.01 10.37
CA VAL A 165 -14.02 -1.10 10.26
C VAL A 165 -12.79 -1.80 9.68
N ASP A 166 -12.67 -3.11 9.89
CA ASP A 166 -11.54 -3.90 9.42
C ASP A 166 -11.66 -4.18 7.91
N SER A 167 -10.58 -3.87 7.19
CA SER A 167 -10.61 -3.71 5.74
C SER A 167 -11.02 -4.99 5.01
N HIS A 168 -10.58 -6.17 5.46
CA HIS A 168 -10.91 -7.44 4.80
C HIS A 168 -12.41 -7.78 4.89
N ILE A 169 -13.10 -7.36 5.95
CA ILE A 169 -14.56 -7.56 6.11
C ILE A 169 -15.31 -6.45 5.37
N LEU A 170 -14.89 -5.19 5.55
CA LEU A 170 -15.52 -4.04 4.94
C LEU A 170 -15.59 -4.17 3.41
N VAL A 171 -14.53 -4.66 2.76
CA VAL A 171 -14.54 -4.82 1.29
C VAL A 171 -15.46 -5.94 0.81
N ASP A 172 -15.65 -7.01 1.59
CA ASP A 172 -16.61 -8.07 1.29
C ASP A 172 -18.04 -7.50 1.44
N GLU A 173 -18.34 -6.83 2.55
CA GLU A 173 -19.64 -6.18 2.80
C GLU A 173 -20.01 -5.18 1.70
N LEU A 174 -19.08 -4.31 1.29
CA LEU A 174 -19.31 -3.32 0.24
C LEU A 174 -19.46 -3.95 -1.15
N THR A 175 -18.71 -5.03 -1.43
CA THR A 175 -18.82 -5.76 -2.70
C THR A 175 -20.20 -6.40 -2.82
N GLU A 176 -20.67 -7.07 -1.76
CA GLU A 176 -22.02 -7.65 -1.71
C GLU A 176 -23.11 -6.58 -1.75
N MET A 177 -22.92 -5.48 -1.00
CA MET A 177 -23.89 -4.38 -0.94
C MET A 177 -24.11 -3.74 -2.32
N PHE A 178 -23.04 -3.50 -3.10
CA PHE A 178 -23.13 -2.72 -4.34
C PHE A 178 -23.26 -3.53 -5.63
N ALA A 179 -22.93 -4.82 -5.60
CA ALA A 179 -23.15 -5.71 -6.73
C ALA A 179 -24.64 -6.06 -6.92
N GLU A 180 -25.04 -6.28 -8.18
CA GLU A 180 -26.39 -6.81 -8.47
C GLU A 180 -26.50 -8.32 -8.26
N ASN A 181 -25.41 -9.05 -8.47
CA ASN A 181 -25.29 -10.49 -8.31
C ASN A 181 -23.79 -10.89 -8.26
N GLU A 182 -23.48 -12.14 -7.94
CA GLU A 182 -22.09 -12.61 -7.81
C GLU A 182 -21.21 -12.39 -9.06
N LYS A 183 -21.78 -12.35 -10.27
CA LYS A 183 -20.97 -12.11 -11.48
C LYS A 183 -20.45 -10.67 -11.51
N ASP A 184 -21.15 -9.76 -10.86
CA ASP A 184 -20.88 -8.33 -10.77
C ASP A 184 -19.84 -7.99 -9.70
N PHE A 185 -19.46 -8.93 -8.82
CA PHE A 185 -18.40 -8.72 -7.81
C PHE A 185 -17.07 -8.27 -8.46
N ARG A 186 -16.78 -8.76 -9.67
CA ARG A 186 -15.58 -8.38 -10.44
C ARG A 186 -15.57 -6.93 -10.92
N ASN A 187 -16.71 -6.27 -10.87
CA ASN A 187 -16.92 -4.92 -11.38
C ASN A 187 -16.98 -3.87 -10.26
N ILE A 188 -16.70 -4.28 -9.02
CA ILE A 188 -16.59 -3.41 -7.85
C ILE A 188 -15.11 -3.23 -7.51
N GLY A 189 -14.67 -1.99 -7.39
CA GLY A 189 -13.34 -1.63 -6.90
C GLY A 189 -13.50 -0.72 -5.68
N ILE A 190 -12.78 -1.01 -4.60
CA ILE A 190 -12.97 -0.34 -3.31
C ILE A 190 -11.63 0.20 -2.81
N VAL A 191 -11.64 1.42 -2.30
CA VAL A 191 -10.57 2.01 -1.50
C VAL A 191 -11.04 2.03 -0.05
N SER A 192 -10.23 1.47 0.86
CA SER A 192 -10.54 1.42 2.29
C SER A 192 -9.26 1.49 3.13
N THR A 193 -9.43 1.57 4.44
CA THR A 193 -8.35 1.38 5.42
C THR A 193 -8.92 0.55 6.58
N GLY A 194 -8.12 0.25 7.60
CA GLY A 194 -8.56 -0.55 8.75
C GLY A 194 -8.54 0.24 10.07
N ALA A 195 -8.91 -0.43 11.16
CA ALA A 195 -9.12 0.19 12.47
C ALA A 195 -7.91 0.98 12.99
N ALA A 196 -6.69 0.51 12.74
CA ALA A 196 -5.48 1.13 13.28
C ALA A 196 -5.19 2.52 12.69
N ALA A 197 -5.76 2.86 11.52
CA ALA A 197 -5.60 4.19 10.94
C ALA A 197 -6.27 5.31 11.77
N GLU A 198 -7.20 4.97 12.66
CA GLU A 198 -7.81 5.94 13.60
C GLU A 198 -6.91 6.31 14.78
N HIS A 199 -5.87 5.50 15.02
CA HIS A 199 -5.06 5.53 16.23
C HIS A 199 -3.56 5.59 15.95
N SER A 200 -3.15 5.76 14.68
CA SER A 200 -1.75 5.79 14.26
C SER A 200 -1.47 6.92 13.26
N LEU A 201 -0.20 7.28 13.12
CA LEU A 201 0.32 8.15 12.05
C LEU A 201 0.79 7.34 10.83
N ILE A 202 0.68 6.02 10.89
CA ILE A 202 1.24 5.07 9.90
C ILE A 202 0.16 4.27 9.16
N GLY A 203 -1.09 4.75 9.21
CA GLY A 203 -2.23 4.13 8.55
C GLY A 203 -2.03 4.02 7.03
N MET A 204 -2.34 2.85 6.49
CA MET A 204 -2.20 2.48 5.08
C MET A 204 -3.56 2.44 4.39
N ILE A 205 -3.60 2.66 3.07
CA ILE A 205 -4.82 2.49 2.26
C ILE A 205 -4.77 1.18 1.46
N ASN A 206 -5.87 0.45 1.43
CA ASN A 206 -6.10 -0.75 0.65
C ASN A 206 -6.98 -0.49 -0.57
N PHE A 207 -6.63 -1.12 -1.69
CA PHE A 207 -7.36 -1.14 -2.95
C PHE A 207 -7.79 -2.57 -3.24
N SER A 208 -9.08 -2.80 -3.43
CA SER A 208 -9.62 -4.13 -3.63
C SER A 208 -9.65 -4.56 -5.10
N PHE A 209 -9.69 -5.89 -5.30
CA PHE A 209 -10.15 -6.52 -6.52
C PHE A 209 -10.74 -7.91 -6.21
N TYR A 210 -11.69 -8.36 -7.01
CA TYR A 210 -12.27 -9.69 -6.85
C TYR A 210 -11.53 -10.75 -7.66
N ASP A 211 -10.98 -11.76 -6.99
CA ASP A 211 -10.37 -12.93 -7.61
C ASP A 211 -11.44 -13.94 -8.01
N VAL A 212 -11.75 -14.00 -9.30
CA VAL A 212 -12.81 -14.88 -9.84
C VAL A 212 -12.50 -16.37 -9.63
N LYS A 213 -11.23 -16.76 -9.50
CA LYS A 213 -10.84 -18.16 -9.29
C LYS A 213 -11.02 -18.56 -7.82
N ARG A 214 -10.59 -17.70 -6.91
CA ARG A 214 -10.75 -17.90 -5.46
C ARG A 214 -12.17 -17.59 -4.96
N LYS A 215 -12.94 -16.82 -5.72
CA LYS A 215 -14.22 -16.24 -5.30
C LYS A 215 -14.10 -15.43 -4.00
N LYS A 216 -13.04 -14.62 -3.92
CA LYS A 216 -12.70 -13.80 -2.76
C LYS A 216 -12.28 -12.42 -3.21
N VAL A 217 -12.59 -11.41 -2.40
CA VAL A 217 -12.01 -10.08 -2.55
C VAL A 217 -10.59 -10.10 -1.99
N ARG A 218 -9.67 -9.45 -2.69
CA ARG A 218 -8.24 -9.37 -2.38
C ARG A 218 -7.82 -7.92 -2.25
N LEU A 219 -6.73 -7.68 -1.52
CA LEU A 219 -6.25 -6.33 -1.20
C LEU A 219 -4.87 -6.06 -1.80
N LYS A 220 -4.68 -4.82 -2.26
CA LYS A 220 -3.38 -4.24 -2.63
C LYS A 220 -3.18 -2.93 -1.91
N GLN A 221 -1.94 -2.62 -1.58
CA GLN A 221 -1.63 -1.61 -0.58
C GLN A 221 -1.01 -0.37 -1.22
N ALA A 222 -1.62 0.79 -0.95
CA ALA A 222 -0.95 2.08 -0.97
C ALA A 222 -0.31 2.28 0.41
N GLY A 223 0.86 1.67 0.57
CA GLY A 223 1.47 1.33 1.85
C GLY A 223 1.87 2.49 2.75
N ARG A 224 2.74 3.37 2.23
CA ARG A 224 3.65 4.15 3.08
C ARG A 224 3.17 5.58 3.32
N GLY A 225 3.63 6.15 4.44
CA GLY A 225 3.44 7.56 4.76
C GLY A 225 2.09 7.92 5.36
N GLY A 226 1.32 6.97 5.90
CA GLY A 226 0.20 7.32 6.78
C GLY A 226 -1.05 7.86 6.07
N LEU A 227 -1.22 7.61 4.77
CA LEU A 227 -2.36 8.18 4.02
C LEU A 227 -3.72 7.59 4.44
N GLY A 228 -3.75 6.39 5.04
CA GLY A 228 -4.95 5.83 5.66
C GLY A 228 -5.40 6.64 6.88
N THR A 229 -4.44 7.18 7.65
CA THR A 229 -4.74 8.08 8.77
C THR A 229 -5.39 9.37 8.26
N VAL A 230 -4.90 9.95 7.16
CA VAL A 230 -5.53 11.12 6.52
C VAL A 230 -6.97 10.79 6.10
N MET A 231 -7.20 9.60 5.54
CA MET A 231 -8.54 9.15 5.12
C MET A 231 -9.52 9.08 6.31
N ARG A 232 -9.08 8.54 7.46
CA ARG A 232 -9.89 8.47 8.68
C ARG A 232 -10.05 9.82 9.39
N ASP A 233 -9.05 10.68 9.38
CA ASP A 233 -9.14 12.05 9.89
C ASP A 233 -10.21 12.87 9.14
N LYS A 234 -10.39 12.62 7.84
CA LYS A 234 -11.48 13.16 7.03
C LYS A 234 -12.83 12.46 7.18
N LYS A 235 -12.89 11.42 8.03
CA LYS A 235 -14.06 10.55 8.26
C LYS A 235 -14.54 9.84 6.99
N ILE A 236 -13.62 9.49 6.10
CA ILE A 236 -13.93 8.67 4.93
C ILE A 236 -13.72 7.21 5.33
N LYS A 237 -14.79 6.42 5.29
CA LYS A 237 -14.74 4.98 5.60
C LYS A 237 -14.28 4.17 4.39
N ALA A 238 -14.87 4.45 3.24
CA ALA A 238 -14.53 3.80 1.98
C ALA A 238 -14.93 4.65 0.76
N ILE A 239 -14.32 4.31 -0.38
CA ILE A 239 -14.69 4.81 -1.69
C ILE A 239 -14.95 3.60 -2.57
N VAL A 240 -16.12 3.53 -3.19
CA VAL A 240 -16.56 2.40 -4.01
C VAL A 240 -16.77 2.89 -5.43
N SER A 241 -16.18 2.21 -6.41
CA SER A 241 -16.45 2.41 -7.82
C SER A 241 -17.05 1.15 -8.43
N ARG A 242 -18.17 1.31 -9.13
CA ARG A 242 -18.84 0.26 -9.89
C ARG A 242 -18.85 0.60 -11.37
N VAL A 243 -18.48 -0.37 -12.20
CA VAL A 243 -18.52 -0.25 -13.67
C VAL A 243 -19.40 -1.33 -14.28
N LYS A 244 -19.81 -1.15 -15.55
CA LYS A 244 -20.61 -2.17 -16.26
C LYS A 244 -19.84 -3.47 -16.55
N GLY A 245 -18.51 -3.37 -16.61
CA GLY A 245 -17.61 -4.45 -16.99
C GLY A 245 -16.40 -3.93 -17.76
N VAL A 246 -15.40 -4.78 -17.93
CA VAL A 246 -14.16 -4.43 -18.65
C VAL A 246 -14.12 -5.10 -20.01
N THR A 247 -13.93 -4.30 -21.07
CA THR A 247 -13.73 -4.80 -22.45
C THR A 247 -12.33 -4.44 -22.97
N GLY A 248 -11.90 -5.10 -24.04
CA GLY A 248 -10.52 -5.03 -24.51
C GLY A 248 -10.04 -3.67 -25.02
N ASN A 249 -10.92 -2.69 -25.25
CA ASN A 249 -10.53 -1.35 -25.71
C ASN A 249 -11.26 -0.22 -24.95
N LEU A 250 -11.63 -0.40 -23.68
CA LEU A 250 -12.25 0.68 -22.90
C LEU A 250 -11.34 1.91 -22.75
N ASN A 251 -10.02 1.73 -22.78
CA ASN A 251 -9.06 2.83 -22.74
C ASN A 251 -9.07 3.69 -24.04
N ASN A 252 -9.72 3.19 -25.11
CA ASN A 252 -9.84 3.81 -26.43
C ASN A 252 -8.49 4.29 -26.97
N VAL A 253 -7.58 3.33 -27.14
CA VAL A 253 -6.21 3.60 -27.60
C VAL A 253 -6.19 4.03 -29.07
N VAL A 254 -5.14 4.75 -29.47
CA VAL A 254 -4.96 5.19 -30.88
C VAL A 254 -4.83 4.01 -31.83
N ASP A 255 -4.06 3.00 -31.44
CA ASP A 255 -3.73 1.84 -32.26
C ASP A 255 -3.83 0.57 -31.40
N LEU A 256 -4.97 -0.11 -31.50
CA LEU A 256 -5.22 -1.33 -30.73
C LEU A 256 -4.36 -2.50 -31.22
N GLU A 257 -4.04 -2.57 -32.51
CA GLU A 257 -3.22 -3.65 -33.08
C GLU A 257 -1.79 -3.58 -32.55
N ALA A 258 -1.21 -2.38 -32.48
CA ALA A 258 0.09 -2.16 -31.87
C ALA A 258 0.11 -2.55 -30.38
N ILE A 259 -0.92 -2.16 -29.61
CA ILE A 259 -1.03 -2.54 -28.20
C ILE A 259 -1.14 -4.06 -28.03
N GLN A 260 -1.91 -4.73 -28.89
CA GLN A 260 -2.06 -6.18 -28.87
C GLN A 260 -0.75 -6.90 -29.28
N GLU A 261 -0.02 -6.41 -30.26
CA GLU A 261 1.28 -6.96 -30.65
C GLU A 261 2.29 -6.84 -29.51
N ARG A 262 2.44 -5.65 -28.91
CA ARG A 262 3.39 -5.42 -27.82
C ARG A 262 3.01 -6.23 -26.58
N GLY A 263 1.72 -6.29 -26.26
CA GLY A 263 1.19 -7.16 -25.22
C GLY A 263 1.58 -8.62 -25.44
N ARG A 264 1.36 -9.17 -26.64
CA ARG A 264 1.76 -10.55 -26.99
C ARG A 264 3.27 -10.76 -26.84
N ARG A 265 4.09 -9.83 -27.33
CA ARG A 265 5.55 -9.91 -27.22
C ARG A 265 6.02 -9.92 -25.76
N PHE A 266 5.58 -8.96 -24.96
CA PHE A 266 5.97 -8.88 -23.55
C PHE A 266 5.46 -10.08 -22.74
N ASN A 267 4.23 -10.54 -23.00
CA ASN A 267 3.70 -11.75 -22.36
C ASN A 267 4.50 -13.01 -22.72
N ARG A 268 5.00 -13.09 -23.95
CA ARG A 268 5.90 -14.16 -24.39
C ARG A 268 7.25 -14.07 -23.66
N GLU A 269 7.87 -12.89 -23.63
CA GLU A 269 9.15 -12.66 -22.94
C GLU A 269 9.06 -13.01 -21.45
N MET A 270 8.05 -12.50 -20.74
CA MET A 270 7.80 -12.85 -19.34
C MET A 270 7.69 -14.37 -19.15
N ARG A 271 6.90 -15.06 -19.97
CA ARG A 271 6.73 -16.51 -19.86
C ARG A 271 8.03 -17.28 -20.12
N GLU A 272 8.81 -16.87 -21.11
CA GLU A 272 10.04 -17.57 -21.52
C GLU A 272 11.25 -17.27 -20.61
N LEU A 273 11.26 -16.11 -19.95
CA LEU A 273 12.39 -15.64 -19.15
C LEU A 273 12.18 -15.75 -17.64
N ASP A 274 10.94 -15.77 -17.12
CA ASP A 274 10.69 -15.71 -15.67
C ASP A 274 11.40 -16.84 -14.90
N ASP A 275 11.42 -18.07 -15.43
CA ASP A 275 12.10 -19.22 -14.82
C ASP A 275 13.64 -19.09 -14.78
N LYS A 276 14.21 -18.22 -15.61
CA LYS A 276 15.64 -17.90 -15.68
C LYS A 276 15.99 -16.58 -14.95
N GLN A 277 14.99 -15.87 -14.46
CA GLN A 277 15.13 -14.60 -13.74
C GLN A 277 14.51 -14.73 -12.34
N CYS A 278 13.54 -13.89 -12.00
CA CYS A 278 13.02 -13.73 -10.65
C CYS A 278 12.00 -14.81 -10.23
N GLN A 279 11.48 -15.62 -11.18
CA GLN A 279 10.42 -16.60 -10.92
C GLN A 279 9.17 -15.97 -10.26
N MET A 280 8.81 -14.75 -10.66
CA MET A 280 7.71 -13.96 -10.07
C MET A 280 6.38 -14.71 -10.09
N ARG A 281 6.11 -15.51 -11.13
CA ARG A 281 4.88 -16.29 -11.22
C ARG A 281 4.78 -17.34 -10.11
N LYS A 282 5.90 -17.94 -9.72
CA LYS A 282 5.96 -19.03 -8.72
C LYS A 282 6.16 -18.50 -7.31
N LYS A 283 7.01 -17.48 -7.16
CA LYS A 283 7.55 -17.04 -5.86
C LYS A 283 7.13 -15.62 -5.45
N GLY A 284 6.59 -14.82 -6.37
CA GLY A 284 6.39 -13.40 -6.13
C GLY A 284 7.71 -12.69 -5.81
N THR A 285 7.62 -11.55 -5.14
CA THR A 285 8.82 -10.78 -4.76
C THR A 285 9.59 -11.42 -3.60
N ALA A 286 8.99 -12.33 -2.83
CA ALA A 286 9.68 -13.05 -1.75
C ALA A 286 10.96 -13.78 -2.20
N ASN A 287 11.15 -14.01 -3.51
CA ASN A 287 12.42 -14.48 -4.08
C ASN A 287 13.64 -13.68 -3.61
N ILE A 288 13.45 -12.39 -3.33
CA ILE A 288 14.53 -11.46 -2.97
C ILE A 288 15.10 -11.80 -1.58
N VAL A 289 14.34 -12.41 -0.66
CA VAL A 289 14.83 -12.78 0.68
C VAL A 289 16.09 -13.63 0.61
N ASN A 290 16.10 -14.60 -0.33
CA ASN A 290 17.24 -15.47 -0.60
C ASN A 290 18.50 -14.65 -0.92
N VAL A 291 18.39 -13.80 -1.95
CA VAL A 291 19.53 -13.03 -2.45
C VAL A 291 20.02 -12.06 -1.39
N MET A 292 19.12 -11.40 -0.68
CA MET A 292 19.51 -10.41 0.32
C MET A 292 20.22 -11.07 1.50
N ASN A 293 19.82 -12.28 1.91
CA ASN A 293 20.53 -13.01 2.96
C ASN A 293 21.92 -13.49 2.49
N ASP A 294 22.02 -13.96 1.24
CA ASP A 294 23.28 -14.49 0.69
C ASP A 294 24.35 -13.40 0.45
N TYR A 295 23.94 -12.14 0.29
CA TYR A 295 24.81 -11.00 0.00
C TYR A 295 25.00 -10.03 1.19
N ASP A 296 24.56 -10.40 2.40
CA ASP A 296 24.61 -9.55 3.61
C ASP A 296 23.81 -8.24 3.49
N LEU A 297 22.64 -8.31 2.86
CA LEU A 297 21.75 -7.16 2.58
C LEU A 297 20.37 -7.27 3.23
N LEU A 298 20.05 -8.39 3.90
CA LEU A 298 18.77 -8.65 4.56
C LEU A 298 18.75 -8.06 5.99
N PRO A 299 17.91 -7.04 6.27
CA PRO A 299 17.85 -6.45 7.60
C PRO A 299 17.50 -7.50 8.65
N THR A 300 18.36 -7.59 9.64
CA THR A 300 18.25 -8.53 10.75
C THR A 300 18.50 -7.80 12.06
N HIS A 301 17.57 -7.97 13.01
CA HIS A 301 17.58 -7.31 14.32
C HIS A 301 17.74 -5.78 14.23
N ASN A 302 16.76 -5.09 13.65
CA ASN A 302 16.77 -3.64 13.42
C ASN A 302 18.00 -3.16 12.62
N PHE A 303 18.25 -3.82 11.48
CA PHE A 303 19.37 -3.51 10.58
C PHE A 303 20.78 -3.64 11.21
N LYS A 304 20.94 -4.20 12.43
CA LYS A 304 22.26 -4.48 13.04
C LYS A 304 23.11 -5.39 12.16
N TYR A 305 22.45 -6.35 11.50
CA TYR A 305 23.10 -7.33 10.63
C TYR A 305 22.41 -7.38 9.26
N GLY A 306 23.15 -7.80 8.24
CA GLY A 306 22.67 -8.00 6.87
C GLY A 306 22.28 -9.45 6.54
N SER A 307 22.39 -10.37 7.50
CA SER A 307 22.09 -11.78 7.30
C SER A 307 21.87 -12.49 8.63
N HIS A 308 21.28 -13.69 8.56
CA HIS A 308 21.16 -14.58 9.72
C HIS A 308 21.28 -16.05 9.30
N PRO A 309 21.88 -16.94 10.12
CA PRO A 309 21.95 -18.37 9.84
C PRO A 309 20.59 -19.03 9.60
N ASP A 310 19.53 -18.54 10.27
CA ASP A 310 18.16 -19.01 10.09
C ASP A 310 17.39 -18.35 8.95
N GLY A 311 18.00 -17.42 8.18
CA GLY A 311 17.37 -16.76 7.03
C GLY A 311 16.77 -17.74 6.02
N GLY A 312 17.38 -18.91 5.89
CA GLY A 312 16.90 -20.02 5.07
C GLY A 312 15.46 -20.50 5.38
N LYS A 313 14.98 -20.33 6.61
CA LYS A 313 13.64 -20.75 7.05
C LYS A 313 12.52 -19.88 6.46
N ILE A 314 12.85 -18.66 6.03
CA ILE A 314 11.93 -17.70 5.40
C ILE A 314 12.29 -17.43 3.94
N HIS A 315 13.05 -18.33 3.30
CA HIS A 315 13.32 -18.26 1.88
C HIS A 315 12.04 -18.49 1.05
N SER A 316 12.00 -17.90 -0.14
CA SER A 316 10.87 -17.97 -1.07
C SER A 316 10.36 -19.38 -1.40
N ASN A 317 11.26 -20.38 -1.45
CA ASN A 317 10.87 -21.77 -1.69
C ASN A 317 9.98 -22.32 -0.55
N ILE A 318 10.19 -21.90 0.70
CA ILE A 318 9.37 -22.30 1.84
C ILE A 318 7.94 -21.80 1.66
N PHE A 319 7.79 -20.52 1.30
CA PHE A 319 6.48 -19.94 0.99
C PHE A 319 5.81 -20.62 -0.21
N ARG A 320 6.55 -20.79 -1.30
CA ARG A 320 6.06 -21.43 -2.53
C ARG A 320 5.57 -22.86 -2.28
N ASP A 321 6.36 -23.68 -1.60
CA ASP A 321 6.13 -25.13 -1.52
C ASP A 321 5.10 -25.49 -0.46
N LYS A 322 4.95 -24.67 0.59
CA LYS A 322 4.07 -24.98 1.72
C LYS A 322 2.78 -24.18 1.75
N TYR A 323 2.77 -22.95 1.24
CA TYR A 323 1.69 -22.00 1.51
C TYR A 323 1.05 -21.40 0.25
N PHE A 324 1.83 -21.05 -0.77
CA PHE A 324 1.27 -20.37 -1.95
C PHE A 324 0.46 -21.31 -2.83
N THR A 325 -0.78 -20.94 -3.12
CA THR A 325 -1.55 -21.61 -4.16
C THR A 325 -0.97 -21.29 -5.54
N GLN A 326 -0.55 -22.34 -6.25
CA GLN A 326 0.10 -22.22 -7.55
C GLN A 326 -0.90 -22.34 -8.71
N ASN A 327 -0.45 -21.94 -9.91
CA ASN A 327 -1.20 -22.04 -11.17
C ASN A 327 -2.51 -21.23 -11.22
N ILE A 328 -2.59 -20.15 -10.43
CA ILE A 328 -3.68 -19.17 -10.47
C ILE A 328 -3.18 -17.86 -11.11
N PRO A 329 -4.01 -17.13 -11.90
CA PRO A 329 -3.63 -15.83 -12.47
C PRO A 329 -3.57 -14.74 -11.38
N ASP A 330 -2.47 -14.71 -10.64
CA ASP A 330 -2.16 -13.80 -9.53
C ASP A 330 -1.72 -12.39 -9.99
N GLY A 331 -2.50 -11.79 -10.89
CA GLY A 331 -2.31 -10.41 -11.34
C GLY A 331 -3.13 -9.44 -10.51
N CYS A 332 -2.55 -8.29 -10.13
CA CYS A 332 -3.30 -7.19 -9.52
C CYS A 332 -4.25 -6.46 -10.50
N TRP A 333 -4.23 -6.85 -11.78
CA TRP A 333 -5.08 -6.33 -12.86
C TRP A 333 -5.32 -7.39 -13.94
N ILE A 334 -6.43 -7.26 -14.65
CA ILE A 334 -6.81 -8.13 -15.76
C ILE A 334 -5.71 -8.15 -16.83
N GLY A 335 -5.25 -9.35 -17.19
CA GLY A 335 -4.23 -9.55 -18.22
C GLY A 335 -2.78 -9.39 -17.75
N CYS A 336 -2.54 -9.14 -16.46
CA CYS A 336 -1.19 -9.09 -15.91
C CYS A 336 -0.58 -10.50 -15.79
N ASN A 337 0.38 -10.80 -16.67
CA ASN A 337 1.06 -12.10 -16.75
C ASN A 337 2.27 -12.23 -15.82
N MET A 338 2.76 -11.13 -15.24
CA MET A 338 3.78 -11.17 -14.17
C MET A 338 3.34 -12.05 -13.00
N SER A 339 2.03 -12.06 -12.70
CA SER A 339 1.40 -12.95 -11.72
C SER A 339 2.11 -12.96 -10.35
N CYS A 340 2.59 -11.81 -9.88
CA CYS A 340 3.42 -11.72 -8.68
C CYS A 340 2.62 -11.70 -7.37
N CYS A 341 1.33 -11.40 -7.40
CA CYS A 341 0.49 -11.22 -6.21
C CYS A 341 0.11 -12.58 -5.62
N LYS A 342 1.04 -13.24 -4.91
CA LYS A 342 0.81 -14.58 -4.34
C LYS A 342 -0.29 -14.54 -3.28
N GLY A 343 -0.95 -15.68 -3.07
CA GLY A 343 -1.98 -15.84 -2.05
C GLY A 343 -1.79 -17.15 -1.29
N VAL A 344 -2.00 -17.09 0.02
CA VAL A 344 -2.13 -18.26 0.90
C VAL A 344 -3.60 -18.45 1.20
N ASP A 345 -4.17 -19.53 0.67
CA ASP A 345 -5.59 -19.84 0.82
C ASP A 345 -5.84 -20.58 2.14
N ASP A 346 -6.98 -20.30 2.79
CA ASP A 346 -7.46 -20.98 4.00
C ASP A 346 -6.46 -21.01 5.18
N PHE A 347 -5.63 -19.98 5.32
CA PHE A 347 -4.71 -19.83 6.46
C PHE A 347 -5.51 -19.64 7.75
N VAL A 348 -5.27 -20.49 8.76
CA VAL A 348 -6.00 -20.42 10.04
C VAL A 348 -5.25 -19.51 11.02
N LEU A 349 -5.87 -18.39 11.38
CA LEU A 349 -5.29 -17.41 12.31
C LEU A 349 -5.15 -18.00 13.72
N LYS A 350 -4.07 -17.70 14.41
CA LYS A 350 -3.74 -18.25 15.74
C LYS A 350 -3.96 -17.25 16.87
N THR A 351 -4.03 -15.97 16.55
CA THR A 351 -4.07 -14.83 17.48
C THR A 351 -5.18 -13.86 17.09
N GLY A 352 -5.36 -12.81 17.90
CA GLY A 352 -6.25 -11.70 17.60
C GLY A 352 -7.76 -12.03 17.60
N PRO A 353 -8.59 -11.06 17.18
CA PRO A 353 -10.06 -11.18 17.19
C PRO A 353 -10.59 -12.22 16.20
N TYR A 354 -9.79 -12.61 15.20
CA TYR A 354 -10.17 -13.56 14.16
C TYR A 354 -9.53 -14.94 14.35
N LYS A 355 -8.99 -15.22 15.55
CA LYS A 355 -8.40 -16.52 15.89
C LYS A 355 -9.32 -17.69 15.53
N GLY A 356 -8.75 -18.69 14.87
CA GLY A 356 -9.43 -19.90 14.43
C GLY A 356 -10.19 -19.75 13.12
N GLN A 357 -10.24 -18.56 12.52
CA GLN A 357 -10.89 -18.35 11.24
C GLN A 357 -9.92 -18.63 10.09
N PRO A 358 -10.35 -19.37 9.04
CA PRO A 358 -9.59 -19.51 7.81
C PRO A 358 -9.74 -18.24 6.97
N VAL A 359 -8.62 -17.68 6.52
CA VAL A 359 -8.57 -16.45 5.72
C VAL A 359 -7.70 -16.60 4.48
N LEU A 360 -7.94 -15.74 3.49
CA LEU A 360 -7.03 -15.55 2.37
C LEU A 360 -6.01 -14.47 2.74
N VAL A 361 -4.72 -14.78 2.62
CA VAL A 361 -3.64 -13.81 2.84
C VAL A 361 -2.94 -13.48 1.54
N ASP A 362 -2.87 -12.20 1.19
CA ASP A 362 -2.09 -11.70 0.06
C ASP A 362 -0.59 -11.59 0.43
N GLY A 363 0.28 -12.26 -0.32
CA GLY A 363 1.73 -12.28 -0.06
C GLY A 363 2.17 -13.44 0.85
N PRO A 364 3.32 -13.31 1.56
CA PRO A 364 4.06 -12.07 1.73
C PRO A 364 4.82 -11.63 0.47
N GLU A 365 4.93 -10.31 0.30
CA GLU A 365 5.95 -9.71 -0.56
C GLU A 365 7.32 -9.71 0.18
N TYR A 366 8.43 -9.43 -0.53
CA TYR A 366 9.78 -9.40 0.06
C TYR A 366 9.86 -8.50 1.29
N GLU A 367 9.40 -7.26 1.15
CA GLU A 367 9.41 -6.24 2.21
C GLU A 367 8.64 -6.70 3.45
N ASN A 368 7.60 -7.51 3.26
CA ASN A 368 6.79 -8.04 4.35
C ASN A 368 7.56 -9.17 5.04
N ALA A 369 8.17 -10.09 4.29
CA ALA A 369 8.95 -11.19 4.83
C ALA A 369 10.22 -10.72 5.56
N ALA A 370 10.95 -9.75 5.01
CA ALA A 370 12.12 -9.17 5.67
C ALA A 370 11.71 -8.30 6.87
N GLY A 371 10.70 -7.44 6.68
CA GLY A 371 10.28 -6.45 7.66
C GLY A 371 9.56 -7.04 8.86
N LEU A 372 8.68 -8.03 8.67
CA LEU A 372 7.99 -8.72 9.76
C LEU A 372 8.75 -9.95 10.25
N GLY A 373 9.73 -10.44 9.48
CA GLY A 373 10.53 -11.62 9.82
C GLY A 373 11.89 -11.27 10.37
N SER A 374 12.91 -11.30 9.50
CA SER A 374 14.32 -11.20 9.88
C SER A 374 14.64 -9.94 10.67
N ASN A 375 14.03 -8.80 10.32
CA ASN A 375 14.29 -7.54 11.00
C ASN A 375 13.86 -7.58 12.49
N LEU A 376 12.84 -8.37 12.82
CA LEU A 376 12.38 -8.64 14.20
C LEU A 376 13.12 -9.83 14.84
N GLY A 377 14.00 -10.53 14.13
CA GLY A 377 14.59 -11.78 14.59
C GLY A 377 13.65 -12.97 14.55
N VAL A 378 12.58 -12.90 13.73
CA VAL A 378 11.60 -13.98 13.58
C VAL A 378 11.83 -14.71 12.26
N PHE A 379 12.10 -16.01 12.34
CA PHE A 379 12.33 -16.89 11.19
C PHE A 379 11.24 -17.96 11.06
N ASP A 380 9.99 -17.56 11.30
CA ASP A 380 8.80 -18.40 11.21
C ASP A 380 7.86 -17.88 10.08
N PRO A 381 7.65 -18.66 9.00
CA PRO A 381 6.78 -18.24 7.91
C PRO A 381 5.31 -18.11 8.31
N GLU A 382 4.80 -18.88 9.28
CA GLU A 382 3.39 -18.78 9.69
C GLU A 382 3.13 -17.48 10.45
N TYR A 383 4.07 -17.06 11.30
CA TYR A 383 4.02 -15.74 11.94
C TYR A 383 4.02 -14.62 10.91
N ILE A 384 4.90 -14.68 9.90
CA ILE A 384 4.98 -13.65 8.87
C ILE A 384 3.66 -13.54 8.10
N ILE A 385 3.07 -14.68 7.74
CA ILE A 385 1.76 -14.73 7.05
C ILE A 385 0.67 -14.12 7.92
N GLU A 386 0.62 -14.46 9.22
CA GLU A 386 -0.37 -13.94 10.15
C GLU A 386 -0.21 -12.43 10.42
N ALA A 387 1.01 -11.97 10.69
CA ALA A 387 1.30 -10.55 10.89
C ALA A 387 0.99 -9.73 9.64
N ASN A 388 1.28 -10.27 8.45
CA ASN A 388 0.93 -9.65 7.18
C ASN A 388 -0.59 -9.51 7.01
N PHE A 389 -1.36 -10.56 7.30
CA PHE A 389 -2.83 -10.50 7.27
C PHE A 389 -3.37 -9.40 8.18
N TYR A 390 -2.84 -9.29 9.40
CA TYR A 390 -3.29 -8.29 10.36
C TYR A 390 -2.87 -6.87 9.97
N CYS A 391 -1.71 -6.68 9.33
CA CYS A 391 -1.34 -5.38 8.75
C CYS A 391 -2.33 -4.95 7.67
N ASP A 392 -2.70 -5.85 6.74
CA ASP A 392 -3.69 -5.54 5.71
C ASP A 392 -5.07 -5.27 6.30
N THR A 393 -5.49 -6.09 7.27
CA THR A 393 -6.80 -5.99 7.94
C THR A 393 -6.95 -4.69 8.70
N TYR A 394 -5.95 -4.33 9.49
CA TYR A 394 -5.95 -3.12 10.31
C TYR A 394 -5.53 -1.87 9.54
N GLY A 395 -5.08 -2.03 8.30
CA GLY A 395 -4.64 -0.92 7.46
C GLY A 395 -3.35 -0.28 7.97
N ILE A 396 -2.30 -1.08 8.15
CA ILE A 396 -0.96 -0.65 8.60
C ILE A 396 0.10 -1.05 7.58
N CYS A 397 1.05 -0.14 7.33
CA CYS A 397 2.19 -0.42 6.46
C CYS A 397 3.14 -1.46 7.07
N THR A 398 3.33 -2.60 6.38
CA THR A 398 4.22 -3.69 6.81
C THR A 398 5.68 -3.25 6.97
N ILE A 399 6.20 -2.43 6.05
CA ILE A 399 7.58 -1.93 6.09
C ILE A 399 7.82 -1.10 7.35
N THR A 400 6.98 -0.08 7.52
CA THR A 400 7.08 0.87 8.63
C THR A 400 6.81 0.17 9.95
N TRP A 401 5.79 -0.70 10.02
CA TRP A 401 5.53 -1.50 11.22
C TRP A 401 6.69 -2.42 11.59
N GLY A 402 7.25 -3.14 10.60
CA GLY A 402 8.41 -4.01 10.82
C GLY A 402 9.60 -3.26 11.41
N THR A 403 9.93 -2.09 10.87
CA THR A 403 11.03 -1.25 11.37
C THR A 403 10.72 -0.61 12.73
N ILE A 404 9.47 -0.22 13.00
CA ILE A 404 9.01 0.25 14.31
C ILE A 404 9.20 -0.83 15.38
N VAL A 405 8.74 -2.05 15.11
CA VAL A 405 8.84 -3.15 16.07
C VAL A 405 10.30 -3.55 16.28
N ALA A 406 11.12 -3.57 15.22
CA ALA A 406 12.55 -3.84 15.35
C ALA A 406 13.26 -2.79 16.22
N PHE A 407 12.97 -1.49 16.04
CA PHE A 407 13.49 -0.42 16.89
C PHE A 407 13.04 -0.56 18.35
N ILE A 408 11.77 -0.92 18.58
CA ILE A 408 11.25 -1.22 19.92
C ILE A 408 12.00 -2.41 20.54
N MET A 409 12.26 -3.46 19.77
CA MET A 409 12.98 -4.64 20.24
C MET A 409 14.43 -4.33 20.61
N GLU A 410 15.10 -3.47 19.85
CA GLU A 410 16.45 -3.01 20.20
C GLU A 410 16.45 -2.11 21.44
N CYS A 411 15.45 -1.23 21.58
CA CYS A 411 15.27 -0.46 22.79
C CYS A 411 15.03 -1.35 24.02
N TYR A 412 14.28 -2.44 23.87
CA TYR A 412 14.00 -3.40 24.94
C TYR A 412 15.26 -4.18 25.33
N GLU A 413 16.00 -4.71 24.35
CA GLU A 413 17.28 -5.40 24.55
C GLU A 413 18.29 -4.53 25.32
N ASN A 414 18.31 -3.21 25.06
CA ASN A 414 19.23 -2.25 25.67
C ASN A 414 18.67 -1.57 26.93
N GLY A 415 17.56 -2.06 27.50
CA GLY A 415 16.99 -1.57 28.76
C GLY A 415 16.33 -0.18 28.70
N ILE A 416 16.19 0.39 27.50
CA ILE A 416 15.44 1.64 27.26
C ILE A 416 13.95 1.38 27.37
N LEU A 417 13.51 0.19 26.97
CA LEU A 417 12.18 -0.34 27.25
C LEU A 417 12.29 -1.56 28.17
N ASN A 418 11.21 -1.84 28.87
CA ASN A 418 11.06 -2.98 29.77
C ASN A 418 9.56 -3.25 29.97
N LYS A 419 9.20 -4.33 30.66
CA LYS A 419 7.79 -4.70 30.89
C LYS A 419 6.94 -3.58 31.49
N ASP A 420 7.49 -2.78 32.40
CA ASP A 420 6.73 -1.67 33.00
C ASP A 420 6.40 -0.59 31.96
N ARG A 421 7.37 -0.24 31.10
CA ARG A 421 7.21 0.79 30.04
C ARG A 421 6.36 0.30 28.86
N THR A 422 6.33 -1.00 28.60
CA THR A 422 5.58 -1.62 27.49
C THR A 422 4.20 -2.13 27.90
N GLY A 423 3.75 -1.89 29.14
CA GLY A 423 2.45 -2.36 29.62
C GLY A 423 2.38 -3.88 29.80
N GLY A 424 3.51 -4.52 30.08
CA GLY A 424 3.65 -5.94 30.38
C GLY A 424 4.22 -6.80 29.25
N LEU A 425 4.32 -6.26 28.03
CA LEU A 425 4.79 -6.98 26.85
C LEU A 425 6.30 -7.22 26.90
N ASP A 426 6.73 -8.45 26.63
CA ASP A 426 8.13 -8.82 26.40
C ASP A 426 8.48 -8.65 24.93
N LEU A 427 9.06 -7.49 24.61
CA LEU A 427 9.40 -7.13 23.24
C LEU A 427 10.88 -7.39 22.95
N SER A 428 11.39 -8.55 23.37
CA SER A 428 12.71 -9.03 22.96
C SER A 428 12.71 -9.43 21.46
N PHE A 429 13.87 -9.36 20.79
CA PHE A 429 14.00 -9.90 19.43
C PHE A 429 13.51 -11.36 19.36
N GLY A 430 12.74 -11.69 18.33
CA GLY A 430 12.12 -13.00 18.14
C GLY A 430 10.82 -13.23 18.92
N SER A 431 10.37 -12.27 19.76
CA SER A 431 9.12 -12.39 20.50
C SER A 431 7.91 -12.24 19.58
N GLN A 432 7.32 -13.38 19.19
CA GLN A 432 6.20 -13.43 18.23
C GLN A 432 4.84 -13.10 18.85
N ALA A 433 4.53 -13.66 20.03
CA ALA A 433 3.22 -13.50 20.63
C ALA A 433 2.96 -12.05 21.05
N ASP A 434 3.94 -11.44 21.71
CA ASP A 434 3.81 -10.07 22.22
C ASP A 434 3.92 -9.02 21.11
N SER A 435 4.62 -9.30 19.99
CA SER A 435 4.63 -8.41 18.83
C SER A 435 3.31 -8.42 18.07
N LEU A 436 2.62 -9.57 17.95
CA LEU A 436 1.27 -9.63 17.40
C LEU A 436 0.26 -8.95 18.34
N GLU A 437 0.38 -9.17 19.64
CA GLU A 437 -0.44 -8.47 20.62
C GLU A 437 -0.23 -6.94 20.56
N LEU A 438 1.00 -6.47 20.38
CA LEU A 438 1.28 -5.05 20.15
C LEU A 438 0.53 -4.50 18.92
N LEU A 439 0.48 -5.26 17.82
CA LEU A 439 -0.27 -4.89 16.61
C LEU A 439 -1.78 -4.86 16.88
N HIS A 440 -2.30 -5.83 17.64
CA HIS A 440 -3.71 -5.84 18.04
C HIS A 440 -4.06 -4.68 18.99
N GLN A 441 -3.18 -4.34 19.93
CA GLN A 441 -3.35 -3.16 20.79
C GLN A 441 -3.46 -1.87 19.96
N LEU A 442 -2.63 -1.74 18.92
CA LEU A 442 -2.71 -0.58 18.04
C LEU A 442 -4.07 -0.50 17.33
N ALA A 443 -4.55 -1.62 16.79
CA ALA A 443 -5.85 -1.68 16.12
C ALA A 443 -7.02 -1.35 17.06
N ARG A 444 -6.92 -1.72 18.34
CA ARG A 444 -7.89 -1.39 19.39
C ARG A 444 -7.75 0.02 19.95
N GLY A 445 -6.69 0.75 19.59
CA GLY A 445 -6.42 2.10 20.11
C GLY A 445 -5.98 2.13 21.57
N GLU A 446 -5.25 1.11 22.03
CA GLU A 446 -4.87 0.98 23.44
C GLU A 446 -3.37 0.70 23.66
N GLY A 447 -2.98 0.78 24.94
CA GLY A 447 -1.71 0.29 25.44
C GLY A 447 -0.48 0.90 24.75
N PHE A 448 0.56 0.07 24.62
CA PHE A 448 1.80 0.47 23.95
C PHE A 448 1.66 0.45 22.42
N GLY A 449 0.62 -0.20 21.89
CA GLY A 449 0.30 -0.21 20.46
C GLY A 449 0.13 1.19 19.88
N VAL A 450 -0.59 2.08 20.58
CA VAL A 450 -0.76 3.48 20.13
C VAL A 450 0.56 4.24 20.11
N ILE A 451 1.48 3.96 21.05
CA ILE A 451 2.82 4.54 21.05
C ILE A 451 3.62 4.06 19.83
N ALA A 452 3.57 2.75 19.54
CA ALA A 452 4.19 2.18 18.34
C ALA A 452 3.63 2.82 17.06
N GLY A 453 2.32 3.07 17.02
CA GLY A 453 1.63 3.73 15.91
C GLY A 453 2.07 5.17 15.61
N LEU A 454 2.89 5.81 16.46
CA LEU A 454 3.44 7.14 16.21
C LEU A 454 4.63 7.14 15.24
N GLY A 455 5.24 5.97 14.98
CA GLY A 455 6.44 5.88 14.15
C GLY A 455 7.74 6.14 14.90
N VAL A 456 8.87 5.74 14.31
CA VAL A 456 10.20 5.74 14.97
C VAL A 456 10.60 7.15 15.42
N ARG A 457 10.37 8.16 14.58
CA ARG A 457 10.71 9.56 14.88
C ARG A 457 10.02 10.06 16.16
N LYS A 458 8.71 9.86 16.28
CA LYS A 458 7.96 10.35 17.44
C LYS A 458 8.26 9.54 18.69
N MET A 459 8.45 8.22 18.55
CA MET A 459 8.86 7.37 19.66
C MET A 459 10.23 7.78 20.21
N LYS A 460 11.24 7.98 19.36
CA LYS A 460 12.59 8.34 19.80
C LYS A 460 12.63 9.69 20.50
N GLU A 461 11.92 10.70 19.96
CA GLU A 461 11.72 12.01 20.61
C GLU A 461 11.10 11.84 22.00
N MET A 462 10.07 11.01 22.13
CA MET A 462 9.40 10.74 23.39
C MET A 462 10.32 10.02 24.40
N PHE A 463 11.05 8.98 23.98
CA PHE A 463 11.92 8.20 24.88
C PHE A 463 13.05 9.07 25.43
N ILE A 464 13.64 9.93 24.59
CA ILE A 464 14.68 10.89 24.98
C ILE A 464 14.11 11.91 25.97
N ALA A 465 12.95 12.51 25.66
CA ALA A 465 12.33 13.51 26.54
C ALA A 465 11.97 12.94 27.93
N LYS A 466 11.67 11.64 28.01
CA LYS A 466 11.41 10.95 29.28
C LYS A 466 12.68 10.49 30.02
N GLY A 467 13.86 10.69 29.44
CA GLY A 467 15.13 10.25 30.01
C GLY A 467 15.25 8.73 30.14
N TRP A 468 14.63 7.98 29.22
CA TRP A 468 14.57 6.52 29.30
C TRP A 468 15.85 5.80 28.85
N GLY A 469 16.73 6.50 28.14
CA GLY A 469 18.02 6.00 27.66
C GLY A 469 18.92 7.12 27.14
N ASP A 470 20.12 6.76 26.70
CA ASP A 470 21.05 7.70 26.08
C ASP A 470 20.52 8.23 24.74
N ALA A 471 20.54 9.54 24.57
CA ALA A 471 19.92 10.21 23.42
C ALA A 471 20.64 9.93 22.10
N GLN A 472 21.98 9.80 22.15
CA GLN A 472 22.78 9.50 20.96
C GLN A 472 22.50 8.07 20.52
N PHE A 473 22.56 7.11 21.44
CA PHE A 473 22.28 5.71 21.13
C PHE A 473 20.87 5.50 20.57
N ILE A 474 19.84 6.08 21.20
CA ILE A 474 18.45 6.02 20.69
C ILE A 474 18.37 6.58 19.26
N THR A 475 19.12 7.65 18.96
CA THR A 475 19.16 8.26 17.63
C THR A 475 19.86 7.37 16.61
N ASP A 476 20.95 6.71 16.99
CA ASP A 476 21.76 5.87 16.11
C ASP A 476 21.03 4.61 15.64
N ILE A 477 20.20 4.01 16.50
CA ILE A 477 19.43 2.79 16.18
C ILE A 477 18.06 3.10 15.54
N ALA A 478 17.67 4.37 15.48
CA ALA A 478 16.39 4.80 14.93
C ALA A 478 16.44 4.83 13.40
N MET A 479 16.14 3.69 12.76
CA MET A 479 16.17 3.50 11.31
C MET A 479 15.03 4.25 10.58
N GLU A 480 15.08 5.58 10.59
CA GLU A 480 14.24 6.51 9.83
C GLU A 480 15.04 7.67 9.26
N ASN A 481 14.57 8.21 8.13
CA ASN A 481 15.06 9.48 7.59
C ASN A 481 13.89 10.26 6.98
N LYS A 482 13.90 11.60 7.11
CA LYS A 482 12.76 12.46 6.76
C LYS A 482 11.41 12.07 7.40
N GLY A 483 11.42 11.20 8.41
CA GLY A 483 10.27 10.80 9.21
C GLY A 483 9.74 9.44 8.84
N LEU A 484 10.23 8.89 7.73
CA LEU A 484 9.82 7.63 7.16
C LEU A 484 10.88 6.57 7.49
N GLU A 485 10.46 5.40 7.95
CA GLU A 485 11.36 4.29 8.27
C GLU A 485 12.10 3.81 7.01
N TYR A 486 13.26 3.17 7.15
CA TYR A 486 13.92 2.55 6.00
C TYR A 486 13.12 1.35 5.48
N SER A 487 13.07 1.18 4.15
CA SER A 487 12.62 -0.08 3.56
C SER A 487 13.69 -1.17 3.71
N GLN A 488 13.35 -2.42 3.43
CA GLN A 488 14.07 -3.55 3.99
C GLN A 488 15.36 -3.93 3.27
N TYR A 489 16.26 -2.99 2.99
CA TYR A 489 17.57 -3.24 2.40
C TYR A 489 18.68 -2.65 3.26
N VAL A 490 19.61 -3.49 3.75
CA VAL A 490 20.82 -3.00 4.42
C VAL A 490 21.73 -2.35 3.38
N SER A 491 21.93 -1.04 3.50
CA SER A 491 22.66 -0.27 2.49
C SER A 491 24.13 -0.05 2.82
N LYS A 492 24.67 -0.55 3.94
CA LYS A 492 26.01 -0.24 4.44
C LYS A 492 27.12 -0.39 3.39
N GLU A 493 27.05 -1.44 2.58
CA GLU A 493 28.05 -1.72 1.54
C GLU A 493 27.67 -1.14 0.15
N SER A 494 26.46 -0.58 0.00
CA SER A 494 25.98 0.02 -1.26
C SER A 494 25.86 1.54 -1.14
N LEU A 495 26.84 2.25 -1.68
CA LEU A 495 26.80 3.72 -1.75
C LEU A 495 25.66 4.22 -2.65
N ALA A 496 25.33 3.47 -3.71
CA ALA A 496 24.19 3.80 -4.57
C ALA A 496 22.87 3.69 -3.80
N GLN A 497 22.67 2.63 -3.00
CA GLN A 497 21.44 2.51 -2.20
C GLN A 497 21.38 3.56 -1.07
N GLN A 498 22.51 3.85 -0.41
CA GLN A 498 22.59 4.90 0.61
C GLN A 498 22.20 6.27 0.04
N GLY A 499 22.83 6.67 -1.08
CA GLY A 499 22.51 7.91 -1.78
C GLY A 499 21.06 7.94 -2.24
N GLY A 500 20.54 6.81 -2.71
CA GLY A 500 19.15 6.66 -3.14
C GLY A 500 18.18 6.98 -2.01
N TYR A 501 18.34 6.30 -0.87
CA TYR A 501 17.54 6.56 0.33
C TYR A 501 17.63 8.01 0.80
N ALA A 502 18.82 8.62 0.79
CA ALA A 502 19.00 10.00 1.20
C ALA A 502 18.35 11.02 0.23
N MET A 503 18.30 10.72 -1.08
CA MET A 503 17.82 11.65 -2.10
C MET A 503 16.35 11.47 -2.51
N THR A 504 15.72 10.35 -2.16
CA THR A 504 14.26 10.17 -2.34
C THR A 504 13.45 11.34 -1.78
N ASN A 505 12.38 11.72 -2.47
CA ASN A 505 11.61 12.92 -2.11
C ASN A 505 10.79 12.71 -0.83
N LYS A 506 10.25 11.50 -0.67
CA LYS A 506 9.32 11.14 0.41
C LYS A 506 9.97 10.54 1.66
N GLY A 507 11.28 10.28 1.63
CA GLY A 507 12.01 9.54 2.67
C GLY A 507 12.41 8.14 2.18
N PRO A 508 13.20 7.38 2.96
CA PRO A 508 13.94 6.22 2.51
C PRO A 508 13.02 5.09 2.03
N GLN A 509 12.75 5.10 0.72
CA GLN A 509 11.94 4.12 0.02
C GLN A 509 12.70 3.61 -1.20
N HIS A 510 12.79 2.29 -1.34
CA HIS A 510 13.51 1.69 -2.45
C HIS A 510 12.80 1.89 -3.80
N ASP A 511 11.51 2.22 -3.83
CA ASP A 511 10.77 2.34 -5.09
C ASP A 511 11.25 3.50 -5.98
N GLU A 512 11.77 4.58 -5.40
CA GLU A 512 12.38 5.70 -6.14
C GLU A 512 13.86 5.45 -6.47
N ALA A 513 14.52 4.56 -5.71
CA ALA A 513 15.94 4.22 -5.90
C ALA A 513 16.24 2.80 -5.40
N TRP A 514 16.03 1.81 -6.27
CA TRP A 514 16.33 0.39 -6.05
C TRP A 514 17.60 0.04 -6.82
N LEU A 515 18.73 0.58 -6.35
CA LEU A 515 20.03 0.45 -7.00
C LEU A 515 20.87 -0.69 -6.40
N ILE A 516 20.45 -1.22 -5.25
CA ILE A 516 21.21 -2.23 -4.50
C ILE A 516 21.57 -3.46 -5.32
N PHE A 517 20.68 -3.91 -6.21
CA PHE A 517 20.92 -5.09 -7.05
C PHE A 517 21.96 -4.79 -8.14
N MET A 518 21.91 -3.59 -8.72
CA MET A 518 22.90 -3.15 -9.71
C MET A 518 24.27 -2.98 -9.07
N ASP A 519 24.31 -2.44 -7.86
CA ASP A 519 25.56 -2.15 -7.14
C ASP A 519 26.18 -3.44 -6.56
N MET A 520 25.49 -4.11 -5.65
CA MET A 520 26.07 -5.17 -4.82
C MET A 520 25.94 -6.57 -5.41
N VAL A 521 24.85 -6.84 -6.13
CA VAL A 521 24.56 -8.20 -6.60
C VAL A 521 25.18 -8.46 -7.97
N ASN A 522 24.96 -7.52 -8.91
CA ASN A 522 25.41 -7.67 -10.29
C ASN A 522 26.70 -6.90 -10.61
N ASN A 523 27.14 -5.99 -9.74
CA ASN A 523 28.30 -5.11 -9.96
C ASN A 523 28.26 -4.38 -11.33
N GLN A 524 27.08 -3.86 -11.69
CA GLN A 524 26.80 -3.17 -12.96
C GLN A 524 27.22 -1.69 -12.95
N ILE A 525 27.42 -1.11 -11.76
CA ILE A 525 27.80 0.30 -11.57
C ILE A 525 29.07 0.42 -10.71
N PRO A 526 30.22 -0.11 -11.17
CA PRO A 526 31.40 -0.30 -10.34
C PRO A 526 32.06 1.02 -9.89
N THR A 527 32.01 2.09 -10.70
CA THR A 527 32.69 3.36 -10.39
C THR A 527 31.81 4.34 -9.63
N PHE A 528 32.40 5.40 -9.07
CA PHE A 528 31.63 6.50 -8.46
C PHE A 528 30.79 7.25 -9.49
N ASP A 529 31.31 7.44 -10.70
CA ASP A 529 30.59 8.13 -11.77
C ASP A 529 29.37 7.33 -12.21
N ASP A 530 29.50 6.00 -12.37
CA ASP A 530 28.36 5.12 -12.70
C ASP A 530 27.26 5.19 -11.63
N LYS A 531 27.66 5.19 -10.35
CA LYS A 531 26.72 5.30 -9.22
C LYS A 531 26.03 6.66 -9.20
N ALA A 532 26.76 7.75 -9.45
CA ALA A 532 26.21 9.09 -9.51
C ALA A 532 25.22 9.25 -10.68
N GLU A 533 25.57 8.71 -11.85
CA GLU A 533 24.67 8.66 -13.01
C GLU A 533 23.41 7.84 -12.69
N ALA A 534 23.56 6.67 -12.06
CA ALA A 534 22.45 5.83 -11.63
C ALA A 534 21.50 6.55 -10.66
N LEU A 535 22.05 7.28 -9.71
CA LEU A 535 21.26 8.08 -8.78
C LEU A 535 20.48 9.22 -9.45
N HIS A 536 20.97 9.72 -10.58
CA HIS A 536 20.28 10.77 -11.35
C HIS A 536 19.17 10.20 -12.23
N TYR A 537 19.45 9.18 -13.06
CA TYR A 537 18.46 8.71 -14.04
C TYR A 537 17.38 7.80 -13.43
N PHE A 538 17.72 7.04 -12.38
CA PHE A 538 16.82 5.99 -11.88
C PHE A 538 15.51 6.55 -11.30
N PRO A 539 15.52 7.64 -10.49
CA PRO A 539 14.29 8.29 -10.04
C PRO A 539 13.49 8.98 -11.16
N MET A 540 14.11 9.29 -12.30
CA MET A 540 13.40 9.88 -13.45
C MET A 540 12.59 8.83 -14.23
N PHE A 541 13.03 7.57 -14.17
CA PHE A 541 12.37 6.45 -14.84
C PHE A 541 11.29 5.78 -13.97
N ARG A 542 11.46 5.78 -12.65
CA ARG A 542 10.57 5.13 -11.69
C ARG A 542 9.47 6.06 -11.18
#